data_AF-A0A1Y4J9D4-F1
#
_entry.id   AF-A0A1Y4J9D4-F1
#
_cell.length_a   1.000
_cell.length_b   1.000
_cell.length_c   1.000
_cell.angle_alpha   90.00
_cell.angle_beta   90.00
_cell.angle_gamma   90.00
#
_symmetry.space_group_name_H-M   'P 1'
#
loop_
_entity.id
_entity.type
_entity.pdbx_description
1 polymer ?
#
loop_
_entity_poly.entity_id
_entity_poly.type
_entity_poly.pdbx_seq_one_letter_code
_entity_poly.pdbx_strand_id
1 'polypeptide(L)'
;MPKGKPNKRYTPEFKKMVIETMLEEKLGYRETARRFQVCNHYRIQQWEQIYLTEGPEGFEVEQRGRGNKGRPRQLPKEVEEDLLAEVQRLRAENEYLKNLQALVLERERRQRKKPW
;
A
#
# COMPACT_ATOMS: atom_id res chain seq x y z
N MET A 1 24.99 11.75 33.41
CA MET A 1 24.43 10.48 32.89
C MET A 1 25.15 10.13 31.60
N PRO A 2 25.69 8.90 31.43
CA PRO A 2 26.29 8.50 30.16
C PRO A 2 25.20 8.43 29.08
N LYS A 3 25.47 8.98 27.90
CA LYS A 3 24.55 8.98 26.76
C LYS A 3 24.32 7.52 26.30
N GLY A 4 23.05 7.15 26.07
CA GLY A 4 22.67 5.79 25.69
C GLY A 4 23.33 5.33 24.38
N LYS A 5 23.47 4.01 24.18
CA LYS A 5 24.06 3.42 22.97
C LYS A 5 23.30 3.91 21.72
N PRO A 6 23.99 4.38 20.67
CA PRO A 6 23.35 4.84 19.46
C PRO A 6 22.59 3.69 18.78
N ASN A 7 21.38 3.99 18.29
CA ASN A 7 20.57 3.01 17.58
C ASN A 7 21.22 2.61 16.25
N LYS A 8 21.34 1.29 15.99
CA LYS A 8 21.77 0.74 14.69
C LYS A 8 20.93 1.35 13.56
N ARG A 9 21.61 1.85 12.53
CA ARG A 9 21.01 2.41 11.31
C ARG A 9 20.98 1.33 10.23
N TYR A 10 19.92 1.32 9.43
CA TYR A 10 19.72 0.40 8.32
C TYR A 10 19.50 1.21 7.05
N THR A 11 20.11 0.80 5.95
CA THR A 11 19.92 1.44 4.65
C THR A 11 18.49 1.22 4.14
N PRO A 12 17.93 2.12 3.31
CA PRO A 12 16.61 1.93 2.72
C PRO A 12 16.49 0.60 1.96
N GLU A 13 17.51 0.29 1.16
CA GLU A 13 17.64 -0.96 0.39
C GLU A 13 17.54 -2.20 1.29
N PHE A 14 18.25 -2.20 2.42
CA PHE A 14 18.19 -3.30 3.37
C PHE A 14 16.79 -3.47 3.96
N LYS A 15 16.13 -2.37 4.34
CA LYS A 15 14.76 -2.44 4.88
C LYS A 15 13.79 -3.01 3.86
N LYS A 16 13.89 -2.57 2.59
CA LYS A 16 13.09 -3.07 1.48
C LYS A 16 13.26 -4.58 1.31
N MET A 17 14.50 -5.03 1.15
CA MET A 17 14.83 -6.45 1.01
C MET A 17 14.28 -7.30 2.17
N VAL A 18 14.41 -6.83 3.41
CA VAL A 18 13.92 -7.54 4.60
C VAL A 18 12.39 -7.71 4.56
N ILE A 19 11.65 -6.66 4.20
CA ILE A 19 10.18 -6.70 4.14
C ILE A 19 9.70 -7.53 2.95
N GLU A 20 10.31 -7.39 1.78
CA GLU A 20 9.95 -8.19 0.60
C GLU A 20 10.14 -9.69 0.86
N THR A 21 11.28 -10.07 1.47
CA THR A 21 11.53 -11.47 1.85
C THR A 21 10.52 -11.96 2.89
N MET A 22 10.18 -11.11 3.88
CA MET A 22 9.19 -11.47 4.90
C MET A 22 7.80 -11.73 4.29
N LEU A 23 7.38 -10.91 3.32
CA LEU A 23 6.08 -11.05 2.65
C LEU A 23 6.05 -12.26 1.71
N GLU A 24 7.13 -12.47 0.94
CA GLU A 24 7.26 -13.60 0.01
C GLU A 24 7.25 -14.94 0.75
N GLU A 25 8.06 -15.06 1.80
CA GLU A 25 8.19 -16.28 2.59
C GLU A 25 7.17 -16.40 3.73
N LYS A 26 6.32 -15.37 3.93
CA LYS A 26 5.29 -15.30 4.99
C LYS A 26 5.86 -15.50 6.40
N LEU A 27 7.02 -14.92 6.68
CA LEU A 27 7.71 -15.04 7.96
C LEU A 27 7.06 -14.15 9.03
N GLY A 28 7.06 -14.62 10.28
CA GLY A 28 6.65 -13.80 11.41
C GLY A 28 7.72 -12.76 11.81
N TYR A 29 7.31 -11.64 12.42
CA TYR A 29 8.24 -10.53 12.77
C TYR A 29 9.46 -10.96 13.59
N ARG A 30 9.29 -11.89 14.54
CA ARG A 30 10.38 -12.38 15.39
C ARG A 30 11.37 -13.24 14.62
N GLU A 31 10.86 -14.03 13.68
CA GLU A 31 11.66 -14.87 12.81
C GLU A 31 12.46 -14.02 11.83
N THR A 32 11.82 -13.05 11.18
CA THR A 32 12.47 -12.05 10.32
C THR A 32 13.55 -11.30 11.09
N ALA A 33 13.27 -10.83 12.31
CA ALA A 33 14.25 -10.13 13.13
C ALA A 33 15.48 -11.00 13.47
N ARG A 34 15.27 -12.29 13.75
CA ARG A 34 16.37 -13.23 14.01
C ARG A 34 17.19 -13.49 12.74
N ARG A 35 16.53 -13.78 11.62
CA ARG A 35 17.19 -14.07 10.34
C ARG A 35 18.06 -12.93 9.84
N PHE A 36 17.55 -11.70 9.92
CA PHE A 36 18.25 -10.50 9.44
C PHE A 36 19.03 -9.77 10.55
N GLN A 37 19.17 -10.39 11.73
CA GLN A 37 19.89 -9.85 12.89
C GLN A 37 19.47 -8.41 13.25
N VAL A 38 18.16 -8.15 13.15
CA VAL A 38 17.56 -6.88 13.54
C VAL A 38 17.28 -6.93 15.03
N CYS A 39 17.81 -5.95 15.77
CA CYS A 39 17.81 -5.97 17.24
C CYS A 39 16.43 -6.11 17.90
N ASN A 40 15.34 -5.76 17.20
CA ASN A 40 14.00 -5.78 17.76
C ASN A 40 12.96 -6.05 16.66
N HIS A 41 12.05 -7.00 16.90
CA HIS A 41 10.93 -7.28 16.00
C HIS A 41 9.99 -6.08 15.81
N TYR A 42 9.88 -5.16 16.79
CA TYR A 42 9.12 -3.92 16.63
C TYR A 42 9.65 -3.05 15.49
N ARG A 43 10.93 -3.16 15.12
CA ARG A 43 11.46 -2.45 13.94
C ARG A 43 10.92 -3.02 12.64
N ILE A 44 10.79 -4.34 12.56
CA ILE A 44 10.22 -5.02 11.39
C ILE A 44 8.77 -4.58 11.21
N GLN A 45 7.99 -4.56 12.30
CA GLN A 45 6.60 -4.09 12.27
C GLN A 45 6.50 -2.62 11.80
N GLN A 46 7.38 -1.74 12.28
CA GLN A 46 7.42 -0.35 11.81
C GLN A 46 7.77 -0.24 10.32
N TRP A 47 8.70 -1.07 9.84
CA TRP A 47 9.07 -1.06 8.42
C TRP A 47 7.96 -1.58 7.53
N GLU A 48 7.29 -2.65 7.94
CA GLU A 48 6.12 -3.16 7.23
C GLU A 48 5.02 -2.10 7.14
N GLN A 49 4.74 -1.40 8.25
CA GLN A 49 3.75 -0.32 8.24
C GLN A 49 4.11 0.76 7.23
N ILE A 50 5.37 1.22 7.21
CA ILE A 50 5.85 2.22 6.24
C ILE A 50 5.72 1.67 4.81
N TYR A 51 6.10 0.42 4.56
CA TYR A 51 6.02 -0.20 3.24
C TYR A 51 4.58 -0.29 2.74
N LEU A 52 3.63 -0.64 3.61
CA LEU A 52 2.20 -0.73 3.26
C LEU A 52 1.55 0.65 3.05
N THR A 53 2.00 1.70 3.74
CA THR A 53 1.39 3.04 3.65
C THR A 53 2.04 3.94 2.61
N GLU A 54 3.37 3.89 2.49
CA GLU A 54 4.18 4.80 1.67
C GLU A 54 4.92 4.10 0.53
N GLY A 55 4.91 2.76 0.48
CA GLY A 55 5.71 1.99 -0.47
C GLY A 55 7.20 1.90 -0.10
N PRO A 56 8.03 1.28 -0.97
CA PRO A 56 9.48 1.20 -0.76
C PRO A 56 10.15 2.57 -0.69
N GLU A 57 9.61 3.58 -1.38
CA GLU A 57 10.08 4.97 -1.38
C GLU A 57 9.98 5.60 0.02
N GLY A 58 9.05 5.14 0.86
CA GLY A 58 8.91 5.57 2.25
C GLY A 58 10.15 5.31 3.11
N PHE A 59 11.04 4.40 2.69
CA PHE A 59 12.30 4.14 3.40
C PHE A 59 13.42 5.12 3.10
N GLU A 60 13.36 5.85 1.99
CA GLU A 60 14.36 6.86 1.60
C GLU A 60 14.18 8.15 2.39
N VAL A 61 12.95 8.45 2.80
CA VAL A 61 12.60 9.65 3.55
C VAL A 61 12.99 9.49 5.01
N GLU A 62 13.88 10.35 5.53
CA GLU A 62 14.17 10.38 6.96
C GLU A 62 12.98 11.01 7.73
N GLN A 63 12.23 10.16 8.45
CA GLN A 63 11.11 10.62 9.30
C GLN A 63 11.53 10.96 10.75
N ARG A 64 12.81 10.85 11.10
CA ARG A 64 13.29 11.16 12.47
C ARG A 64 13.25 12.67 12.71
N GLY A 65 12.76 13.08 13.88
CA GLY A 65 12.71 14.50 14.25
C GLY A 65 11.64 15.32 13.52
N ARG A 66 10.95 14.75 12.52
CA ARG A 66 9.69 15.31 12.04
C ARG A 66 8.67 15.15 13.15
N GLY A 67 8.26 16.28 13.74
CA GLY A 67 7.13 16.31 14.66
C GLY A 67 5.94 15.61 14.02
N ASN A 68 5.18 14.87 14.82
CA ASN A 68 3.94 14.26 14.34
C ASN A 68 3.09 15.43 13.80
N LYS A 69 2.97 15.56 12.47
CA LYS A 69 1.89 16.37 11.92
C LYS A 69 0.66 15.67 12.47
N GLY A 70 -0.03 16.30 13.42
CA GLY A 70 -1.14 15.66 14.13
C GLY A 70 -2.17 15.09 13.16
N ARG A 71 -3.25 14.51 13.73
CA ARG A 71 -4.41 13.96 13.00
C ARG A 71 -4.60 14.64 11.63
N PRO A 72 -4.69 13.88 10.52
CA PRO A 72 -4.94 14.44 9.20
C PRO A 72 -6.03 15.50 9.32
N ARG A 73 -5.79 16.69 8.77
CA ARG A 73 -6.83 17.72 8.74
C ARG A 73 -8.04 17.07 8.08
N GLN A 74 -9.16 16.99 8.82
CA GLN A 74 -10.42 16.57 8.21
C GLN A 74 -10.65 17.50 7.02
N LEU A 75 -10.97 16.92 5.86
CA LEU A 75 -11.35 17.73 4.73
C LEU A 75 -12.63 18.49 5.13
N PRO A 76 -12.83 19.72 4.62
CA PRO A 76 -14.13 20.35 4.75
C PRO A 76 -15.20 19.40 4.22
N LYS A 77 -16.29 19.20 4.98
CA LYS A 77 -17.35 18.22 4.66
C LYS A 77 -17.87 18.34 3.22
N GLU A 78 -17.94 19.56 2.71
CA GLU A 78 -18.35 19.87 1.33
C GLU A 78 -17.46 19.15 0.29
N VAL A 79 -16.14 19.15 0.50
CA VAL A 79 -15.20 18.47 -0.40
C VAL A 79 -15.33 16.95 -0.32
N GLU A 80 -15.66 16.41 0.87
CA GLU A 80 -15.89 14.97 1.03
C GLU A 80 -17.16 14.52 0.28
N GLU A 81 -18.23 15.31 0.35
CA GLU A 81 -19.49 15.05 -0.36
C GLU A 81 -19.31 15.09 -1.88
N ASP A 82 -18.59 16.09 -2.40
CA ASP A 82 -18.26 16.19 -3.84
C ASP A 82 -17.44 14.98 -4.32
N LEU A 83 -16.45 14.56 -3.55
CA LEU A 83 -15.65 13.37 -3.88
C LEU A 83 -16.49 12.08 -3.84
N LEU A 84 -17.42 11.96 -2.91
CA LEU A 84 -18.33 10.81 -2.84
C LEU A 84 -19.25 10.77 -4.06
N ALA A 85 -19.79 11.92 -4.48
CA ALA A 85 -20.62 12.02 -5.68
C ALA A 85 -19.82 11.63 -6.93
N GLU A 86 -18.58 12.10 -7.05
CA GLU A 86 -17.72 11.75 -8.18
C GLU A 86 -17.37 10.25 -8.21
N VAL A 87 -17.09 9.65 -7.06
CA VAL A 87 -16.86 8.19 -6.98
C VAL A 87 -18.10 7.41 -7.40
N GLN A 88 -19.30 7.85 -7.01
CA GLN A 88 -20.55 7.21 -7.45
C GLN A 88 -20.76 7.35 -8.96
N ARG A 89 -20.53 8.55 -9.51
CA ARG A 89 -20.59 8.81 -10.96
C ARG A 89 -19.64 7.91 -11.73
N LEU A 90 -18.38 7.83 -11.31
CA LEU A 90 -17.36 6.98 -11.93
C LEU A 90 -17.68 5.49 -11.81
N ARG A 91 -18.29 5.04 -10.71
CA ARG A 91 -18.74 3.66 -10.57
C ARG A 91 -19.87 3.33 -11.54
N ALA A 92 -20.85 4.20 -11.67
CA ALA A 92 -21.94 4.04 -12.63
C ALA A 92 -21.42 4.05 -14.08
N GLU A 93 -20.48 4.94 -14.40
CA GLU A 93 -19.83 4.98 -15.72
C GLU A 93 -19.08 3.67 -16.01
N ASN A 94 -18.31 3.17 -15.05
CA ASN A 94 -17.62 1.89 -15.20
C ASN A 94 -18.58 0.70 -15.37
N GLU A 95 -19.70 0.69 -14.64
CA GLU A 95 -20.72 -0.34 -14.78
C GLU A 95 -21.36 -0.29 -16.17
N TYR A 96 -21.69 0.90 -16.65
CA TYR A 96 -22.21 1.10 -18.00
C TYR A 96 -21.25 0.60 -19.08
N LEU A 97 -19.96 0.92 -18.96
CA LEU A 97 -18.94 0.46 -19.89
C LEU A 97 -18.79 -1.08 -19.88
N LYS A 98 -18.84 -1.71 -18.70
CA LYS A 98 -18.82 -3.18 -18.58
C LYS A 98 -20.04 -3.82 -19.23
N ASN A 99 -21.22 -3.24 -19.04
CA ASN A 99 -22.45 -3.73 -19.66
C ASN A 99 -22.41 -3.59 -21.18
N LEU A 100 -21.89 -2.48 -21.69
CA LEU A 100 -21.69 -2.29 -23.13
C LEU A 100 -20.72 -3.32 -23.71
N GLN A 101 -19.59 -3.57 -23.04
CA GLN A 101 -18.64 -4.61 -23.45
C GLN A 101 -19.30 -5.99 -23.47
N ALA A 102 -20.13 -6.33 -22.47
CA ALA A 102 -20.84 -7.59 -22.43
C ALA A 102 -21.79 -7.78 -23.62
N LEU A 103 -22.53 -6.72 -24.01
CA LEU A 103 -23.42 -6.75 -25.17
C LEU A 103 -22.67 -6.94 -26.49
N VAL A 104 -21.51 -6.28 -26.64
CA VAL A 104 -20.65 -6.44 -27.82
C VAL A 104 -20.15 -7.88 -27.92
N LEU A 105 -19.62 -8.44 -26.82
CA LEU A 105 -19.15 -9.83 -26.76
C LEU A 105 -20.27 -10.84 -27.08
N GLU A 106 -21.48 -10.61 -26.56
CA GLU A 106 -22.64 -11.46 -26.86
C GLU A 106 -23.04 -11.37 -28.34
N ARG A 107 -22.99 -10.18 -28.95
CA ARG A 107 -23.24 -9.99 -30.39
C ARG A 107 -22.21 -10.74 -31.23
N GLU A 108 -20.93 -10.64 -30.91
CA GLU A 108 -19.85 -11.36 -31.60
C GLU A 108 -20.01 -12.88 -31.47
N ARG A 109 -20.33 -13.38 -30.27
CA ARG A 109 -20.62 -14.80 -30.03
C ARG A 109 -21.77 -15.30 -30.91
N ARG A 110 -22.85 -14.53 -31.03
CA ARG A 110 -24.00 -14.88 -31.87
C ARG A 110 -23.64 -14.90 -33.36
N GLN A 111 -22.84 -13.95 -33.83
CA GLN A 111 -22.37 -13.92 -35.21
C GLN A 111 -21.48 -15.13 -35.54
N ARG A 112 -20.60 -15.53 -34.62
CA ARG A 112 -19.75 -16.73 -34.79
C ARG A 112 -20.53 -18.06 -34.80
N LYS A 113 -21.73 -18.09 -34.21
CA LYS A 113 -22.58 -19.30 -34.11
C LYS A 113 -23.60 -19.45 -35.25
N LYS A 114 -23.74 -18.48 -36.16
CA LYS A 114 -24.61 -18.65 -37.34
C LYS A 114 -23.97 -19.64 -38.31
N PRO A 115 -24.56 -20.83 -38.55
CA PRO A 115 -24.17 -21.66 -39.69
C PRO A 115 -24.63 -20.97 -40.98
N TRP A 116 -23.91 -21.22 -42.07
CA TRP A 116 -24.23 -20.76 -43.42
C TRP A 116 -25.65 -21.13 -43.83
#